data_AF-C0NU97-F1
#
_entry.id   AF-C0NU97-F1
#
_cell.length_a   1.000
_cell.length_b   1.000
_cell.length_c   1.000
_cell.angle_alpha   90.00
_cell.angle_beta   90.00
_cell.angle_gamma   90.00
#
_symmetry.space_group_name_H-M   'P 1'
#
loop_
_entity.id
_entity.type
_entity.pdbx_description
1 polymer ?
#
loop_
_entity_poly.entity_id
_entity_poly.type
_entity_poly.pdbx_seq_one_letter_code
_entity_poly.pdbx_strand_id
1 'polypeptide(L)'
;MSTPSGGKSGNPRSVAVSLSPRAEDPFPGHDWSLRSPRPLAIRDSNARSVRPAFRRDAVDKAQSEMTKVLRVRTEQTVRLRLTDFLSYFTLNRLFVNECEAVSGHSGTALKDVANNQILGFIPFLHEVEKQKETHPFRAYSAAKQNKKGPTLAVIEEGKFILVDSAVFALRGIEQYTILLASIPAMANEISTVLLDYRKLHNSCTPLLIFGAGARITAGLTNINAKHLALTSQSLSFIALIPYVRKCVRRRPSITASGMAEYDRLKRLFQDHRSSIHEKFIDIMSFRVTLYIREMEKIKWDDEMKNRCRGTLVHAWRRSRKSRTRYNEF
;
A
#
# COMPACT_ATOMS: atom_id res chain seq x y z
N MET A 1 -49.98 10.61 24.51
CA MET A 1 -49.07 10.35 25.64
C MET A 1 -47.82 9.64 25.10
N SER A 2 -46.67 10.27 25.31
CA SER A 2 -45.31 9.70 25.29
C SER A 2 -44.68 9.25 23.95
N THR A 3 -44.10 10.22 23.22
CA THR A 3 -42.70 10.11 22.73
C THR A 3 -41.76 10.66 23.84
N PRO A 4 -40.40 10.64 23.78
CA PRO A 4 -39.48 10.30 22.67
C PRO A 4 -38.19 9.54 23.13
N SER A 5 -37.25 9.23 22.23
CA SER A 5 -35.80 9.48 22.46
C SER A 5 -34.95 9.10 21.24
N GLY A 6 -34.18 10.08 20.76
CA GLY A 6 -33.31 9.99 19.59
C GLY A 6 -31.99 9.27 19.84
N GLY A 7 -31.59 8.42 18.90
CA GLY A 7 -30.27 7.79 18.82
C GLY A 7 -29.36 8.57 17.86
N LYS A 8 -28.25 9.10 18.40
CA LYS A 8 -27.25 9.94 17.74
C LYS A 8 -26.55 9.23 16.56
N SER A 9 -26.57 9.88 15.40
CA SER A 9 -25.74 9.58 14.22
C SER A 9 -24.25 9.73 14.53
N GLY A 10 -23.52 8.61 14.61
CA GLY A 10 -22.06 8.58 14.73
C GLY A 10 -21.38 8.83 13.39
N ASN A 11 -20.71 9.97 13.25
CA ASN A 11 -19.95 10.36 12.07
C ASN A 11 -18.73 9.43 11.88
N PRO A 12 -18.54 8.75 10.72
CA PRO A 12 -17.34 7.97 10.47
C PRO A 12 -16.14 8.91 10.29
N ARG A 13 -15.12 8.78 11.15
CA ARG A 13 -13.86 9.51 11.04
C ARG A 13 -13.18 9.17 9.70
N SER A 14 -13.22 10.08 8.74
CA SER A 14 -12.40 10.04 7.53
C SER A 14 -10.98 10.52 7.87
N VAL A 15 -9.98 9.66 7.67
CA VAL A 15 -8.58 10.11 7.69
C VAL A 15 -8.28 10.70 6.31
N ALA A 16 -8.28 12.02 6.21
CA ALA A 16 -7.86 12.73 5.00
C ALA A 16 -6.32 12.68 4.92
N VAL A 17 -5.78 11.95 3.96
CA VAL A 17 -4.35 12.01 3.64
C VAL A 17 -4.16 13.14 2.62
N SER A 18 -3.91 14.35 3.12
CA SER A 18 -3.54 15.49 2.27
C SER A 18 -2.11 15.30 1.76
N LEU A 19 -1.97 14.74 0.56
CA LEU A 19 -0.71 14.74 -0.20
C LEU A 19 -0.53 16.10 -0.90
N SER A 20 -0.36 17.17 -0.12
CA SER A 20 0.12 18.44 -0.66
C SER A 20 1.61 18.33 -0.98
N PRO A 21 2.07 18.71 -2.19
CA PRO A 21 3.49 18.70 -2.53
C PRO A 21 4.15 19.97 -1.96
N ARG A 22 4.14 20.14 -0.64
CA ARG A 22 5.00 21.09 0.05
C ARG A 22 6.17 20.28 0.59
N ALA A 23 7.39 20.76 0.35
CA ALA A 23 8.61 20.15 0.86
C ALA A 23 8.64 20.28 2.39
N GLU A 24 7.81 19.50 3.08
CA GLU A 24 7.84 19.36 4.52
C GLU A 24 8.89 18.32 4.86
N ASP A 25 9.74 18.65 5.83
CA ASP A 25 10.89 17.85 6.25
C ASP A 25 10.54 16.35 6.38
N PRO A 26 11.36 15.43 5.83
CA PRO A 26 11.11 13.99 5.92
C PRO A 26 11.08 13.43 7.36
N PHE A 27 11.38 14.25 8.37
CA PHE A 27 11.47 13.86 9.78
C PHE A 27 10.92 14.95 10.72
N PRO A 28 9.60 15.03 10.96
CA PRO A 28 9.04 15.90 11.97
C PRO A 28 9.39 15.36 13.36
N GLY A 29 10.25 16.08 14.10
CA GLY A 29 10.72 15.70 15.44
C GLY A 29 12.23 15.52 15.58
N HIS A 30 12.99 15.60 14.48
CA HIS A 30 14.44 15.79 14.55
C HIS A 30 14.77 17.24 14.22
N ASP A 31 15.20 17.99 15.23
CA ASP A 31 15.73 19.34 15.04
C ASP A 31 17.10 19.27 14.35
N TRP A 32 17.08 19.14 13.02
CA TRP A 32 18.27 19.26 12.18
C TRP A 32 18.75 20.72 12.08
N SER A 33 17.93 21.70 12.48
CA SER A 33 18.25 23.12 12.37
C SER A 33 19.36 23.56 13.33
N LEU A 34 19.50 22.87 14.48
CA LEU A 34 20.63 23.07 15.40
C LEU A 34 21.94 22.38 14.97
N ARG A 35 21.90 21.47 13.99
CA ARG A 35 23.07 20.70 13.52
C ARG A 35 23.45 20.93 12.06
N SER A 36 22.77 21.84 11.35
CA SER A 36 23.37 22.43 10.15
C SER A 36 24.59 23.23 10.62
N PRO A 37 25.81 22.94 10.15
CA PRO A 37 26.89 23.91 10.26
C PRO A 37 26.34 25.21 9.65
N ARG A 38 26.40 26.31 10.40
CA ARG A 38 26.25 27.64 9.77
C ARG A 38 27.21 27.63 8.58
N PRO A 39 26.81 28.13 7.40
CA PRO A 39 27.73 28.19 6.27
C PRO A 39 29.05 28.79 6.76
N LEU A 40 30.17 28.05 6.62
CA LEU A 40 31.52 28.53 6.94
C LEU A 40 31.96 29.71 6.05
N ALA A 41 31.03 30.35 5.34
CA ALA A 41 31.24 31.62 4.66
C ALA A 41 31.46 32.80 5.63
N ILE A 42 31.18 32.64 6.94
CA ILE A 42 31.35 33.71 7.95
C ILE A 42 32.06 33.16 9.19
N ARG A 43 33.32 32.73 9.06
CA ARG A 43 34.37 32.77 10.11
C ARG A 43 35.59 31.97 9.65
N ASP A 44 36.59 32.70 9.17
CA ASP A 44 38.01 32.52 9.47
C ASP A 44 38.84 33.22 8.38
N SER A 45 39.01 34.53 8.55
CA SER A 45 40.07 35.30 7.89
C SER A 45 41.44 34.64 8.04
N ASN A 46 41.65 33.82 9.08
CA ASN A 46 42.87 33.05 9.32
C ASN A 46 43.05 31.84 8.38
N ALA A 47 41.98 31.17 7.94
CA ALA A 47 42.11 30.02 7.05
C ALA A 47 42.61 30.41 5.65
N ARG A 48 42.38 31.67 5.23
CA ARG A 48 42.89 32.25 3.98
C ARG A 48 44.40 32.51 3.99
N SER A 49 45.02 32.61 5.16
CA SER A 49 46.48 32.78 5.32
C SER A 49 47.27 31.48 5.06
N VAL A 50 46.63 30.32 5.24
CA VAL A 50 47.27 29.01 5.08
C VAL A 50 47.44 28.69 3.59
N ARG A 51 48.65 28.24 3.20
CA ARG A 51 48.98 27.87 1.81
C ARG A 51 47.94 26.86 1.26
N PRO A 52 47.35 27.10 0.08
CA PRO A 52 46.32 26.23 -0.50
C PRO A 52 46.71 24.73 -0.57
N ALA A 53 48.00 24.44 -0.80
CA ALA A 53 48.53 23.07 -0.82
C ALA A 53 48.35 22.36 0.53
N PHE A 54 48.76 22.99 1.64
CA PHE A 54 48.62 22.40 2.98
C PHE A 54 47.16 22.12 3.33
N ARG A 55 46.25 23.02 2.93
CA ARG A 55 44.82 22.83 3.14
C ARG A 55 44.29 21.60 2.39
N ARG A 56 44.73 21.39 1.14
CA ARG A 56 44.38 20.21 0.36
C ARG A 56 44.95 18.94 0.99
N ASP A 57 46.23 18.92 1.34
CA ASP A 57 46.89 17.76 1.94
C ASP A 57 46.21 17.32 3.25
N ALA A 58 45.82 18.28 4.09
CA ALA A 58 45.10 18.00 5.34
C ALA A 58 43.71 17.39 5.07
N VAL A 59 42.98 17.92 4.08
CA VAL A 59 41.66 17.39 3.68
C VAL A 59 41.79 16.01 3.05
N ASP A 60 42.78 15.79 2.19
CA ASP A 60 43.02 14.50 1.52
C ASP A 60 43.38 13.42 2.54
N LYS A 61 44.21 13.77 3.54
CA LYS A 61 44.50 12.88 4.66
C LYS A 61 43.24 12.51 5.45
N ALA A 62 42.40 13.50 5.78
CA ALA A 62 41.15 13.26 6.50
C ALA A 62 40.16 12.41 5.69
N GLN A 63 40.01 12.68 4.39
CA GLN A 63 39.16 11.89 3.49
C GLN A 63 39.69 10.45 3.36
N SER A 64 41.01 10.26 3.29
CA SER A 64 41.64 8.94 3.24
C SER A 64 41.36 8.12 4.50
N GLU A 65 41.55 8.70 5.70
CA GLU A 65 41.25 7.99 6.95
C GLU A 65 39.74 7.70 7.09
N MET A 66 38.87 8.65 6.71
CA MET A 66 37.42 8.42 6.71
C MET A 66 37.05 7.27 5.75
N THR A 67 37.63 7.26 4.55
CA THR A 67 37.40 6.21 3.55
C THR A 67 37.75 4.83 4.10
N LYS A 68 38.85 4.69 4.86
CA LYS A 68 39.20 3.42 5.52
C LYS A 68 38.14 2.98 6.53
N VAL A 69 37.67 3.91 7.37
CA VAL A 69 36.63 3.63 8.36
C VAL A 69 35.32 3.20 7.69
N LEU A 70 34.90 3.89 6.63
CA LEU A 70 33.68 3.51 5.91
C LEU A 70 33.83 2.13 5.25
N ARG A 71 35.00 1.83 4.67
CA ARG A 71 35.26 0.51 4.06
C ARG A 71 35.11 -0.63 5.07
N VAL A 72 35.72 -0.51 6.25
CA VAL A 72 35.62 -1.52 7.33
C VAL A 72 34.16 -1.71 7.78
N ARG A 73 33.36 -0.65 7.77
CA ARG A 73 31.96 -0.69 8.22
C ARG A 73 30.94 -1.09 7.16
N THR A 74 31.36 -1.31 5.91
CA THR A 74 30.46 -1.54 4.76
C THR A 74 29.41 -2.63 5.03
N GLU A 75 29.81 -3.78 5.58
CA GLU A 75 28.87 -4.89 5.86
C GLU A 75 27.83 -4.52 6.92
N GLN A 76 28.25 -3.78 7.97
CA GLN A 76 27.35 -3.34 9.04
C GLN A 76 26.41 -2.24 8.56
N THR A 77 26.92 -1.29 7.79
CA THR A 77 26.16 -0.16 7.25
C THR A 77 24.99 -0.64 6.39
N VAL A 78 25.21 -1.66 5.56
CA VAL A 78 24.16 -2.24 4.69
C VAL A 78 23.03 -2.89 5.48
N ARG A 79 23.28 -3.35 6.72
CA ARG A 79 22.28 -4.00 7.58
C ARG A 79 21.55 -3.05 8.54
N LEU A 80 21.81 -1.74 8.47
CA LEU A 80 21.15 -0.75 9.32
C LEU A 80 19.66 -0.62 8.99
N ARG A 81 18.87 -0.01 9.89
CA ARG A 81 17.49 0.40 9.58
C ARG A 81 17.52 1.66 8.71
N LEU A 82 16.46 1.92 7.94
CA LEU A 82 16.40 3.07 7.03
C LEU A 82 16.75 4.40 7.71
N THR A 83 16.20 4.68 8.89
CA THR A 83 16.47 5.92 9.63
C THR A 83 17.94 6.08 10.00
N ASP A 84 18.56 4.99 10.45
CA ASP A 84 19.95 4.95 10.90
C ASP A 84 20.88 5.08 9.69
N PHE A 85 20.56 4.41 8.59
CA PHE A 85 21.28 4.50 7.32
C PHE A 85 21.21 5.91 6.73
N LEU A 86 20.03 6.54 6.70
CA LEU A 86 19.86 7.89 6.17
C LEU A 86 20.58 8.94 7.03
N SER A 87 20.58 8.78 8.35
CA SER A 87 21.33 9.65 9.26
C SER A 87 22.84 9.51 9.03
N TYR A 88 23.32 8.27 8.91
CA TYR A 88 24.72 7.98 8.58
C TYR A 88 25.11 8.57 7.21
N PHE A 89 24.30 8.37 6.17
CA PHE A 89 24.57 8.89 4.84
C PHE A 89 24.57 10.42 4.82
N THR A 90 23.61 11.05 5.51
CA THR A 90 23.53 12.51 5.62
C THR A 90 24.79 13.07 6.30
N LEU A 91 25.26 12.43 7.36
CA LEU A 91 26.49 12.84 8.04
C LEU A 91 27.73 12.74 7.14
N ASN A 92 27.87 11.64 6.40
CA ASN A 92 28.98 11.48 5.45
C ASN A 92 28.91 12.51 4.31
N ARG A 93 27.70 12.83 3.82
CA ARG A 93 27.50 13.86 2.80
C ARG A 93 27.87 15.24 3.30
N LEU A 94 27.48 15.59 4.52
CA LEU A 94 27.87 16.86 5.15
C LEU A 94 29.39 16.96 5.30
N PHE A 95 30.05 15.90 5.78
CA PHE A 95 31.51 15.86 5.89
C PHE A 95 32.21 16.09 4.53
N VAL A 96 31.76 15.41 3.47
CA VAL A 96 32.31 15.59 2.12
C VAL A 96 32.10 17.02 1.61
N ASN A 97 30.92 17.62 1.85
CA ASN A 97 30.63 18.99 1.44
C ASN A 97 31.53 20.01 2.17
N GLU A 98 31.78 19.80 3.46
CA GLU A 98 32.73 20.64 4.23
C GLU A 98 34.15 20.49 3.70
N CYS A 99 34.60 19.26 3.41
CA CYS A 99 35.90 19.03 2.79
C CYS A 99 36.03 19.70 1.41
N GLU A 100 34.98 19.68 0.60
CA GLU A 100 34.93 20.31 -0.73
C GLU A 100 34.96 21.83 -0.61
N ALA A 101 34.24 22.41 0.36
CA ALA A 101 34.28 23.85 0.64
C ALA A 101 35.66 24.33 1.09
N VAL A 102 36.40 23.50 1.85
CA VAL A 102 37.73 23.82 2.34
C VAL A 102 38.78 23.65 1.23
N SER A 103 38.85 22.48 0.58
CA SER A 103 39.91 22.11 -0.37
C SER A 103 39.66 22.59 -1.81
N GLY A 104 38.40 22.82 -2.19
CA GLY A 104 37.98 23.01 -3.58
C GLY A 104 38.01 21.73 -4.42
N HIS A 105 38.25 20.56 -3.81
CA HIS A 105 38.31 19.27 -4.51
C HIS A 105 37.16 18.36 -4.05
N SER A 106 36.47 17.75 -5.02
CA SER A 106 35.43 16.77 -4.75
C SER A 106 36.09 15.44 -4.37
N GLY A 107 35.94 15.01 -3.11
CA GLY A 107 36.48 13.72 -2.62
C GLY A 107 35.79 12.51 -3.26
N THR A 108 36.17 12.16 -4.49
CA THR A 108 35.52 11.12 -5.31
C THR A 108 35.57 9.76 -4.64
N ALA A 109 36.73 9.34 -4.13
CA ALA A 109 36.89 8.04 -3.49
C ALA A 109 35.93 7.81 -2.31
N LEU A 110 35.67 8.86 -1.53
CA LEU A 110 34.74 8.80 -0.41
C LEU A 110 33.28 8.77 -0.89
N LYS A 111 32.94 9.58 -1.90
CA LYS A 111 31.62 9.55 -2.57
C LYS A 111 31.35 8.16 -3.17
N ASP A 112 32.34 7.53 -3.79
CA ASP A 112 32.21 6.21 -4.41
C ASP A 112 31.97 5.11 -3.38
N VAL A 113 32.69 5.12 -2.24
CA VAL A 113 32.44 4.16 -1.15
C VAL A 113 31.04 4.32 -0.57
N ALA A 114 30.58 5.56 -0.34
CA ALA A 114 29.23 5.81 0.14
C ALA A 114 28.16 5.37 -0.88
N ASN A 115 28.38 5.61 -2.17
CA ASN A 115 27.48 5.16 -3.24
C ASN A 115 27.41 3.62 -3.31
N ASN A 116 28.54 2.93 -3.19
CA ASN A 116 28.58 1.47 -3.15
C ASN A 116 27.83 0.90 -1.93
N GLN A 117 27.90 1.57 -0.77
CA GLN A 117 27.11 1.19 0.39
C GLN A 117 25.60 1.35 0.15
N ILE A 118 25.18 2.39 -0.57
CA ILE A 118 23.77 2.57 -0.97
C ILE A 118 23.32 1.44 -1.90
N LEU A 119 24.15 1.09 -2.90
CA LEU A 119 23.86 -0.01 -3.82
C LEU A 119 23.77 -1.36 -3.11
N GLY A 120 24.49 -1.57 -2.01
CA GLY A 120 24.31 -2.75 -1.15
C GLY A 120 23.08 -2.67 -0.24
N PHE A 121 22.76 -1.47 0.26
CA PHE A 121 21.62 -1.23 1.16
C PHE A 121 20.26 -1.40 0.46
N ILE A 122 20.12 -0.93 -0.78
CA ILE A 122 18.86 -0.98 -1.53
C ILE A 122 18.32 -2.42 -1.65
N PRO A 123 19.10 -3.44 -2.09
CA PRO A 123 18.65 -4.83 -2.13
C PRO A 123 18.35 -5.41 -0.74
N PHE A 124 19.13 -5.05 0.28
CA PHE A 124 18.86 -5.52 1.65
C PHE A 124 17.53 -4.99 2.19
N LEU A 125 17.28 -3.68 2.02
CA LEU A 125 16.00 -3.07 2.35
C LEU A 125 14.86 -3.75 1.58
N HIS A 126 15.07 -4.04 0.30
CA HIS A 126 14.08 -4.73 -0.52
C HIS A 126 13.73 -6.11 0.01
N GLU A 127 14.72 -6.92 0.37
CA GLU A 127 14.50 -8.25 0.91
C GLU A 127 13.78 -8.20 2.26
N VAL A 128 14.14 -7.25 3.14
CA VAL A 128 13.44 -7.02 4.41
C VAL A 128 11.97 -6.64 4.18
N GLU A 129 11.68 -5.71 3.26
CA GLU A 129 10.29 -5.32 2.96
C GLU A 129 9.51 -6.44 2.25
N LYS A 130 10.16 -7.21 1.38
CA LYS A 130 9.57 -8.40 0.74
C LYS A 130 9.16 -9.46 1.75
N GLN A 131 10.00 -9.75 2.75
CA GLN A 131 9.67 -10.71 3.80
C GLN A 131 8.51 -10.25 4.67
N LYS A 132 8.40 -8.95 4.94
CA LYS A 132 7.25 -8.38 5.65
C LYS A 132 5.96 -8.54 4.84
N GLU A 133 6.03 -8.35 3.52
CA GLU A 133 4.88 -8.47 2.61
C GLU A 133 4.39 -9.92 2.48
N THR A 134 5.29 -10.90 2.38
CA THR A 134 4.91 -12.31 2.19
C THR A 134 4.45 -12.99 3.48
N HIS A 135 4.97 -12.56 4.64
CA HIS A 135 4.65 -13.12 5.94
C HIS A 135 4.17 -12.04 6.94
N PRO A 136 3.04 -11.36 6.68
CA PRO A 136 2.57 -10.28 7.55
C PRO A 136 2.17 -10.79 8.95
N PHE A 137 1.89 -12.09 9.08
CA PHE A 137 1.34 -12.70 10.29
C PHE A 137 2.30 -12.78 11.49
N ARG A 138 3.62 -12.58 11.28
CA ARG A 138 4.57 -12.55 12.41
C ARG A 138 4.50 -11.25 13.23
N ALA A 139 3.91 -10.19 12.69
CA ALA A 139 3.81 -8.89 13.35
C ALA A 139 2.43 -8.57 13.95
N TYR A 140 1.36 -9.30 13.57
CA TYR A 140 -0.03 -8.91 13.85
C TYR A 140 -0.82 -9.83 14.80
N SER A 141 -0.28 -11.00 15.16
CA SER A 141 -0.96 -11.94 16.07
C SER A 141 -1.10 -11.47 17.53
N ALA A 142 -0.55 -10.30 17.89
CA ALA A 142 -0.67 -9.71 19.22
C ALA A 142 -1.74 -8.59 19.35
N ALA A 143 -2.36 -8.13 18.26
CA ALA A 143 -3.34 -7.04 18.31
C ALA A 143 -4.71 -7.51 17.79
N LYS A 144 -5.51 -8.15 18.66
CA LYS A 144 -6.96 -8.28 18.44
C LYS A 144 -7.54 -6.89 18.26
N GLN A 145 -7.90 -6.51 17.03
CA GLN A 145 -8.62 -5.28 16.78
C GLN A 145 -10.00 -5.36 17.43
N ASN A 146 -10.20 -4.46 18.39
CA ASN A 146 -11.47 -4.16 19.02
C ASN A 146 -12.49 -3.72 17.95
N LYS A 147 -13.74 -4.21 18.01
CA LYS A 147 -14.83 -4.00 17.03
C LYS A 147 -15.06 -2.52 16.66
N LYS A 148 -14.25 -1.97 15.76
CA LYS A 148 -14.44 -0.66 15.13
C LYS A 148 -14.63 -0.92 13.64
N GLY A 149 -15.60 -0.22 13.03
CA GLY A 149 -15.99 -0.43 11.62
C GLY A 149 -14.80 -0.32 10.64
N PRO A 150 -14.99 -0.73 9.37
CA PRO A 150 -13.92 -0.71 8.39
C PRO A 150 -13.29 0.68 8.32
N THR A 151 -11.99 0.77 8.58
CA THR A 151 -11.24 2.02 8.43
C THR A 151 -11.29 2.44 6.97
N LEU A 152 -11.80 3.64 6.69
CA LEU A 152 -11.86 4.18 5.34
C LEU A 152 -10.69 5.14 5.12
N ALA A 153 -9.95 4.92 4.04
CA ALA A 153 -8.98 5.87 3.50
C ALA A 153 -9.66 6.71 2.42
N VAL A 154 -9.40 8.02 2.40
CA VAL A 154 -9.86 8.91 1.32
C VAL A 154 -8.67 9.26 0.45
N ILE A 155 -8.72 8.90 -0.83
CA ILE A 155 -7.72 9.31 -1.83
C ILE A 155 -8.48 10.10 -2.88
N GLU A 156 -8.10 11.38 -3.04
CA GLU A 156 -8.85 12.37 -3.83
C GLU A 156 -10.30 12.48 -3.34
N GLU A 157 -11.23 11.89 -4.09
CA GLU A 157 -12.67 11.88 -3.82
C GLU A 157 -13.19 10.46 -3.50
N GLY A 158 -12.35 9.43 -3.65
CA GLY A 158 -12.72 8.04 -3.44
C GLY A 158 -12.56 7.61 -1.99
N LYS A 159 -13.58 6.95 -1.43
CA LYS A 159 -13.50 6.26 -0.13
C LYS A 159 -13.12 4.80 -0.36
N PHE A 160 -11.99 4.38 0.21
CA PHE A 160 -11.44 3.04 0.07
C PHE A 160 -11.45 2.33 1.42
N ILE A 161 -11.85 1.06 1.45
CA ILE A 161 -11.71 0.24 2.65
C ILE A 161 -10.23 -0.11 2.80
N LEU A 162 -9.65 0.30 3.93
CA LEU A 162 -8.25 0.04 4.25
C LEU A 162 -8.12 -1.41 4.76
N VAL A 163 -7.74 -2.30 3.85
CA VAL A 163 -7.42 -3.70 4.17
C VAL A 163 -5.98 -3.75 4.69
N ASP A 164 -5.68 -4.62 5.66
CA ASP A 164 -4.35 -4.72 6.27
C ASP A 164 -3.22 -4.87 5.22
N SER A 165 -3.43 -5.71 4.20
CA SER A 165 -2.49 -5.85 3.06
C SER A 165 -2.14 -4.51 2.40
N ALA A 166 -3.10 -3.61 2.21
CA ALA A 166 -2.86 -2.29 1.63
C ALA A 166 -2.09 -1.37 2.60
N VAL A 167 -2.31 -1.50 3.91
CA VAL A 167 -1.54 -0.77 4.93
C VAL A 167 -0.07 -1.15 4.91
N PHE A 168 0.21 -2.46 4.83
CA PHE A 168 1.58 -2.94 4.71
C PHE A 168 2.26 -2.41 3.45
N ALA A 169 1.58 -2.51 2.31
CA ALA A 169 2.07 -1.96 1.05
C ALA A 169 2.38 -0.46 1.13
N LEU A 170 1.52 0.31 1.79
CA LEU A 170 1.72 1.74 2.00
C LEU A 170 2.97 2.04 2.81
N ARG A 171 3.21 1.29 3.89
CA ARG A 171 4.42 1.44 4.71
C ARG A 171 5.68 1.13 3.90
N GLY A 172 5.67 0.07 3.09
CA GLY A 172 6.79 -0.23 2.20
C GLY A 172 7.02 0.88 1.17
N ILE A 173 5.96 1.34 0.49
CA ILE A 173 6.04 2.44 -0.49
C ILE A 173 6.59 3.73 0.15
N GLU A 174 6.18 4.05 1.37
CA GLU A 174 6.70 5.17 2.14
C GLU A 174 8.22 5.07 2.34
N GLN A 175 8.74 3.92 2.78
CA GLN A 175 10.18 3.70 2.97
C GLN A 175 10.98 3.97 1.68
N TYR A 176 10.53 3.45 0.54
CA TYR A 176 11.17 3.70 -0.76
C TYR A 176 11.05 5.16 -1.21
N THR A 177 9.91 5.82 -0.92
CA THR A 177 9.70 7.22 -1.28
C THR A 177 10.58 8.15 -0.45
N ILE A 178 10.78 7.86 0.84
CA ILE A 178 11.74 8.54 1.71
C ILE A 178 13.16 8.34 1.17
N LEU A 179 13.55 7.10 0.85
CA LEU A 179 14.86 6.80 0.28
C LEU A 179 15.12 7.56 -1.03
N LEU A 180 14.12 7.59 -1.91
CA LEU A 180 14.13 8.34 -3.18
C LEU A 180 14.22 9.87 -2.97
N ALA A 181 13.65 10.38 -1.88
CA ALA A 181 13.75 11.79 -1.52
C ALA A 181 15.12 12.15 -0.95
N SER A 182 15.70 11.27 -0.13
CA SER A 182 16.99 11.50 0.50
C SER A 182 18.19 11.30 -0.44
N ILE A 183 18.10 10.38 -1.40
CA ILE A 183 19.21 9.99 -2.29
C ILE A 183 18.77 10.04 -3.77
N PRO A 184 18.60 11.25 -4.34
CA PRO A 184 18.10 11.41 -5.70
C PRO A 184 19.06 10.91 -6.80
N ALA A 185 20.34 10.71 -6.48
CA ALA A 185 21.32 10.21 -7.44
C ALA A 185 21.02 8.77 -7.91
N MET A 186 20.52 7.93 -6.99
CA MET A 186 20.21 6.51 -7.23
C MET A 186 18.72 6.29 -7.56
N ALA A 187 18.07 7.28 -8.17
CA ALA A 187 16.63 7.23 -8.40
C ALA A 187 16.20 6.08 -9.32
N ASN A 188 17.04 5.66 -10.28
CA ASN A 188 16.74 4.51 -11.15
C ASN A 188 16.71 3.21 -10.35
N GLU A 189 17.74 2.96 -9.54
CA GLU A 189 17.91 1.76 -8.73
C GLU A 189 16.83 1.65 -7.66
N ILE A 190 16.44 2.78 -7.05
CA ILE A 190 15.33 2.82 -6.10
C ILE A 190 14.00 2.59 -6.83
N SER A 191 13.85 3.14 -8.03
CA SER A 191 12.63 3.01 -8.84
C SER A 191 12.37 1.58 -9.29
N THR A 192 13.40 0.85 -9.76
CA THR A 192 13.28 -0.56 -10.16
C THR A 192 12.82 -1.43 -9.00
N VAL A 193 13.44 -1.25 -7.83
CA VAL A 193 13.10 -1.98 -6.62
C VAL A 193 11.69 -1.65 -6.12
N LEU A 194 11.27 -0.38 -6.21
CA LEU A 194 9.90 0.02 -5.88
C LEU A 194 8.86 -0.59 -6.84
N LEU A 195 9.18 -0.67 -8.13
CA LEU A 195 8.33 -1.36 -9.11
C LEU A 195 8.18 -2.84 -8.76
N ASP A 196 9.27 -3.51 -8.43
CA ASP A 196 9.26 -4.93 -8.06
C ASP A 196 8.50 -5.18 -6.74
N TYR A 197 8.66 -4.30 -5.75
CA TYR A 197 7.87 -4.35 -4.52
C TYR A 197 6.36 -4.22 -4.80
N ARG A 198 5.97 -3.32 -5.70
CA ARG A 198 4.55 -3.16 -6.09
C ARG A 198 4.03 -4.35 -6.89
N LYS A 199 4.85 -4.98 -7.75
CA LYS A 199 4.50 -6.24 -8.44
C LYS A 199 4.31 -7.38 -7.45
N LEU A 200 5.20 -7.50 -6.47
CA LEU A 200 5.09 -8.46 -5.37
C LEU A 200 3.77 -8.27 -4.60
N HIS A 201 3.47 -7.05 -4.17
CA HIS A 201 2.22 -6.73 -3.48
C HIS A 201 1.00 -7.20 -4.29
N ASN A 202 0.95 -6.92 -5.60
CA ASN A 202 -0.15 -7.37 -6.46
C ASN A 202 -0.32 -8.90 -6.43
N SER A 203 0.79 -9.65 -6.47
CA SER A 203 0.78 -11.11 -6.43
C SER A 203 0.39 -11.69 -5.06
N CYS A 204 0.76 -11.00 -3.97
CA CYS A 204 0.47 -11.42 -2.61
C CYS A 204 -0.94 -11.04 -2.16
N THR A 205 -1.51 -9.95 -2.68
CA THR A 205 -2.81 -9.40 -2.24
C THR A 205 -3.91 -10.46 -2.10
N PRO A 206 -4.14 -11.36 -3.07
CA PRO A 206 -5.14 -12.41 -2.92
C PRO A 206 -4.80 -13.37 -1.77
N LEU A 207 -3.54 -13.83 -1.68
CA LEU A 207 -3.08 -14.76 -0.64
C LEU A 207 -3.21 -14.17 0.77
N LEU A 208 -2.87 -12.89 0.93
CA LEU A 208 -2.93 -12.19 2.20
C LEU A 208 -4.37 -12.03 2.70
N ILE A 209 -5.32 -11.81 1.78
CA ILE A 209 -6.74 -11.58 2.09
C ILE A 209 -7.49 -12.88 2.34
N PHE A 210 -7.09 -13.96 1.68
CA PHE A 210 -7.54 -15.31 2.05
C PHE A 210 -6.90 -15.78 3.36
N GLY A 211 -5.78 -15.17 3.77
CA GLY A 211 -4.90 -15.68 4.80
C GLY A 211 -3.93 -16.70 4.19
N ALA A 212 -2.65 -16.62 4.54
CA ALA A 212 -1.54 -17.36 3.94
C ALA A 212 -1.67 -18.91 3.92
N GLY A 213 -2.75 -19.48 4.49
CA GLY A 213 -3.05 -20.91 4.51
C GLY A 213 -4.45 -21.33 4.02
N ALA A 214 -5.35 -20.42 3.65
CA ALA A 214 -6.74 -20.84 3.36
C ALA A 214 -6.91 -21.69 2.08
N ARG A 215 -5.91 -21.71 1.19
CA ARG A 215 -5.91 -22.64 0.04
C ARG A 215 -5.41 -24.05 0.38
N ILE A 216 -4.72 -24.25 1.51
CA ILE A 216 -4.02 -25.52 1.80
C ILE A 216 -4.60 -26.21 3.04
N THR A 217 -5.14 -25.48 4.03
CA THR A 217 -5.42 -26.06 5.36
C THR A 217 -6.88 -26.06 5.79
N ALA A 218 -7.81 -25.48 5.02
CA ALA A 218 -9.18 -25.28 5.50
C ALA A 218 -10.25 -26.21 4.90
N GLY A 219 -10.03 -26.88 3.76
CA GLY A 219 -11.09 -27.64 3.08
C GLY A 219 -12.34 -26.82 2.69
N LEU A 220 -12.41 -25.52 3.03
CA LEU A 220 -13.46 -24.60 2.64
C LEU A 220 -13.14 -24.04 1.25
N THR A 221 -13.60 -24.75 0.23
CA THR A 221 -13.40 -24.47 -1.21
C THR A 221 -14.15 -23.25 -1.74
N ASN A 222 -14.89 -22.50 -0.92
CA ASN A 222 -15.68 -21.39 -1.41
C ASN A 222 -15.00 -20.05 -1.18
N ILE A 223 -14.41 -19.50 -2.25
CA ILE A 223 -14.06 -18.08 -2.36
C ILE A 223 -15.33 -17.27 -2.09
N ASN A 224 -15.50 -16.82 -0.85
CA ASN A 224 -16.69 -16.07 -0.47
C ASN A 224 -16.63 -14.68 -1.13
N ALA A 225 -17.77 -14.16 -1.57
CA ALA A 225 -17.92 -12.85 -2.20
C ALA A 225 -17.22 -11.72 -1.40
N LYS A 226 -17.18 -11.87 -0.07
CA LYS A 226 -16.46 -11.00 0.85
C LYS A 226 -14.95 -10.89 0.55
N HIS A 227 -14.24 -12.00 0.36
CA HIS A 227 -12.78 -11.95 0.12
C HIS A 227 -12.47 -11.36 -1.25
N LEU A 228 -13.31 -11.66 -2.25
CA LEU A 228 -13.17 -11.10 -3.58
C LEU A 228 -13.39 -9.58 -3.57
N ALA A 229 -14.42 -9.12 -2.85
CA ALA A 229 -14.65 -7.70 -2.62
C ALA A 229 -13.48 -7.03 -1.89
N LEU A 230 -12.95 -7.63 -0.81
CA LEU A 230 -11.78 -7.09 -0.10
C LEU A 230 -10.54 -7.02 -1.00
N THR A 231 -10.32 -8.04 -1.83
CA THR A 231 -9.20 -8.05 -2.80
C THR A 231 -9.35 -6.93 -3.83
N SER A 232 -10.55 -6.77 -4.40
CA SER A 232 -10.86 -5.65 -5.30
C SER A 232 -10.59 -4.30 -4.61
N GLN A 233 -10.99 -4.14 -3.35
CA GLN A 233 -10.77 -2.91 -2.60
C GLN A 233 -9.29 -2.64 -2.26
N SER A 234 -8.49 -3.66 -1.94
CA SER A 234 -7.03 -3.51 -1.80
C SER A 234 -6.38 -3.07 -3.10
N LEU A 235 -6.86 -3.56 -4.24
CA LEU A 235 -6.36 -3.14 -5.54
C LEU A 235 -6.83 -1.73 -5.93
N SER A 236 -7.89 -1.20 -5.35
CA SER A 236 -8.33 0.18 -5.61
C SER A 236 -7.25 1.24 -5.29
N PHE A 237 -6.26 0.90 -4.45
CA PHE A 237 -5.06 1.70 -4.20
C PHE A 237 -4.11 1.83 -5.43
N ILE A 238 -4.48 1.28 -6.60
CA ILE A 238 -3.92 1.66 -7.92
C ILE A 238 -3.89 3.17 -8.11
N ALA A 239 -4.83 3.92 -7.51
CA ALA A 239 -4.88 5.37 -7.52
C ALA A 239 -3.55 6.04 -7.08
N LEU A 240 -2.71 5.34 -6.31
CA LEU A 240 -1.41 5.84 -5.86
C LEU A 240 -0.29 5.70 -6.90
N ILE A 241 -0.43 4.83 -7.91
CA ILE A 241 0.62 4.61 -8.93
C ILE A 241 1.00 5.92 -9.66
N PRO A 242 0.03 6.75 -10.14
CA PRO A 242 0.36 8.03 -10.77
C PRO A 242 1.11 8.99 -9.85
N TYR A 243 0.81 9.00 -8.55
CA TYR A 243 1.47 9.86 -7.57
C TYR A 243 2.93 9.44 -7.35
N VAL A 244 3.16 8.13 -7.19
CA VAL A 244 4.50 7.56 -7.09
C VAL A 244 5.30 7.84 -8.37
N ARG A 245 4.70 7.59 -9.55
CA ARG A 245 5.31 7.91 -10.85
C ARG A 245 5.71 9.39 -10.93
N LYS A 246 4.83 10.30 -10.52
CA LYS A 246 5.10 11.75 -10.51
C LYS A 246 6.23 12.11 -9.56
N CYS A 247 6.35 11.44 -8.41
CA CYS A 247 7.45 11.63 -7.47
C CYS A 247 8.79 11.22 -8.10
N VAL A 248 8.85 10.05 -8.74
CA VAL A 248 10.05 9.54 -9.41
C VAL A 248 10.43 10.41 -10.62
N ARG A 249 9.45 10.87 -11.41
CA ARG A 249 9.67 11.72 -12.59
C ARG A 249 10.37 13.05 -12.27
N ARG A 250 10.27 13.53 -11.03
CA ARG A 250 10.94 14.78 -10.60
C ARG A 250 12.44 14.64 -10.39
N ARG A 251 13.01 13.43 -10.52
CA ARG A 251 14.43 13.17 -10.32
C ARG A 251 15.19 13.20 -11.65
N PRO A 252 16.38 13.83 -11.69
CA PRO A 252 17.11 14.05 -12.94
C PRO A 252 17.66 12.77 -13.58
N SER A 253 17.91 11.70 -12.80
CA SER A 253 18.53 10.48 -13.33
C SER A 253 17.55 9.48 -13.95
N ILE A 254 16.23 9.69 -13.88
CA ILE A 254 15.27 8.68 -14.29
C ILE A 254 15.20 8.50 -15.82
N THR A 255 15.34 7.26 -16.28
CA THR A 255 15.26 6.94 -17.71
C THR A 255 13.81 6.94 -18.23
N ALA A 256 13.61 7.25 -19.51
CA ALA A 256 12.31 7.14 -20.16
C ALA A 256 11.75 5.69 -20.12
N SER A 257 12.64 4.69 -20.18
CA SER A 257 12.30 3.27 -20.01
C SER A 257 11.72 3.00 -18.62
N GLY A 258 12.33 3.53 -17.56
CA GLY A 258 11.82 3.40 -16.19
C GLY A 258 10.42 4.00 -16.02
N MET A 259 10.10 5.09 -16.73
CA MET A 259 8.74 5.64 -16.76
C MET A 259 7.74 4.69 -17.43
N ALA A 260 8.12 4.02 -18.51
CA ALA A 260 7.22 3.07 -19.18
C ALA A 260 6.86 1.86 -18.28
N GLU A 261 7.76 1.44 -17.39
CA GLU A 261 7.49 0.37 -16.42
C GLU A 261 6.36 0.72 -15.44
N TYR A 262 6.20 1.98 -15.04
CA TYR A 262 5.06 2.41 -14.21
C TYR A 262 3.73 2.34 -14.97
N ASP A 263 3.73 2.53 -16.30
CA ASP A 263 2.51 2.37 -17.12
C ASP A 263 2.14 0.89 -17.23
N ARG A 264 3.13 0.01 -17.40
CA ARG A 264 2.95 -1.45 -17.36
C ARG A 264 2.41 -1.91 -16.00
N LEU A 265 2.96 -1.38 -14.91
CA LEU A 265 2.49 -1.66 -13.55
C LEU A 265 1.03 -1.25 -13.36
N LYS A 266 0.64 -0.06 -13.83
CA LYS A 266 -0.74 0.41 -13.75
C LYS A 266 -1.70 -0.55 -14.47
N ARG A 267 -1.35 -0.98 -15.69
CA ARG A 267 -2.13 -1.97 -16.45
C ARG A 267 -2.24 -3.30 -15.71
N LEU A 268 -1.13 -3.83 -15.21
CA LEU A 268 -1.11 -5.11 -14.46
C LEU A 268 -2.12 -5.14 -13.31
N PHE A 269 -2.19 -4.07 -12.53
CA PHE A 269 -3.16 -4.00 -11.44
C PHE A 269 -4.61 -3.78 -11.95
N GLN A 270 -4.79 -3.02 -13.03
CA GLN A 270 -6.10 -2.86 -13.66
C GLN A 270 -6.64 -4.20 -14.18
N ASP A 271 -5.79 -4.98 -14.84
CA ASP A 271 -6.11 -6.30 -15.37
C ASP A 271 -6.48 -7.28 -14.24
N HIS A 272 -5.69 -7.29 -13.15
CA HIS A 272 -6.00 -8.10 -11.96
C HIS A 272 -7.34 -7.70 -11.35
N ARG A 273 -7.61 -6.39 -11.26
CA ARG A 273 -8.89 -5.89 -10.78
C ARG A 273 -10.04 -6.31 -11.70
N SER A 274 -9.89 -6.20 -13.02
CA SER A 274 -10.92 -6.64 -13.98
C SER A 274 -11.21 -8.14 -13.86
N SER A 275 -10.17 -8.97 -13.78
CA SER A 275 -10.31 -10.43 -13.57
C SER A 275 -11.07 -10.78 -12.28
N ILE A 276 -10.83 -10.01 -11.20
CA ILE A 276 -11.58 -10.15 -9.95
C ILE A 276 -13.06 -9.80 -10.11
N HIS A 277 -13.39 -8.76 -10.88
CA HIS A 277 -14.78 -8.38 -11.16
C HIS A 277 -15.48 -9.40 -12.04
N GLU A 278 -14.83 -9.89 -13.09
CA GLU A 278 -15.35 -10.98 -13.94
C GLU A 278 -15.67 -12.21 -13.11
N LYS A 279 -14.74 -12.65 -12.26
CA LYS A 279 -14.96 -13.78 -11.35
C LYS A 279 -16.13 -13.54 -10.38
N PHE A 280 -16.35 -12.31 -9.95
CA PHE A 280 -17.48 -11.96 -9.10
C PHE A 280 -18.81 -12.11 -9.87
N ILE A 281 -18.84 -11.64 -11.12
CA ILE A 281 -19.99 -11.79 -12.03
C ILE A 281 -20.28 -13.27 -12.30
N ASP A 282 -19.25 -14.09 -12.54
CA ASP A 282 -19.42 -15.52 -12.77
C ASP A 282 -20.03 -16.23 -11.57
N ILE A 283 -19.54 -15.94 -10.35
CA ILE A 283 -20.08 -16.49 -9.11
C ILE A 283 -21.55 -16.08 -8.93
N MET A 284 -21.89 -14.81 -9.19
CA MET A 284 -23.28 -14.35 -9.06
C MET A 284 -24.19 -14.94 -10.13
N SER A 285 -23.73 -15.02 -11.38
CA SER A 285 -24.47 -15.63 -12.49
C SER A 285 -24.74 -17.11 -12.24
N PHE A 286 -23.75 -17.84 -11.71
CA PHE A 286 -23.92 -19.23 -11.29
C PHE A 286 -24.98 -19.36 -10.18
N ARG A 287 -24.93 -18.51 -9.15
CA ARG A 287 -25.92 -18.52 -8.07
C ARG A 287 -27.33 -18.20 -8.57
N VAL A 288 -27.48 -17.19 -9.43
CA VAL A 288 -28.76 -16.84 -10.05
C VAL A 288 -29.32 -18.03 -10.84
N THR A 289 -28.47 -18.71 -11.63
CA THR A 289 -28.88 -19.91 -12.39
C THR A 289 -29.37 -21.04 -11.49
N LEU A 290 -28.73 -21.25 -10.33
CA LEU A 290 -29.19 -22.23 -9.33
C LEU A 290 -30.58 -21.87 -8.77
N TYR A 291 -30.82 -20.60 -8.43
CA TYR A 291 -32.13 -20.16 -7.93
C TYR A 291 -33.22 -20.25 -9.00
N ILE A 292 -32.92 -19.92 -10.27
CA ILE A 292 -33.86 -20.08 -11.38
C ILE A 292 -34.31 -21.54 -11.50
N ARG A 293 -33.36 -22.49 -11.47
CA ARG A 293 -33.67 -23.94 -11.51
C ARG A 293 -34.50 -24.42 -10.33
N GLU A 294 -34.33 -23.81 -9.16
CA GLU A 294 -35.16 -24.15 -7.99
C GLU A 294 -36.56 -23.52 -8.10
N MET A 295 -36.66 -22.30 -8.64
CA MET A 295 -37.94 -21.65 -8.92
C MET A 295 -38.77 -22.38 -9.98
N GLU A 296 -38.13 -22.98 -10.99
CA GLU A 296 -38.78 -23.81 -12.02
C GLU A 296 -39.47 -25.06 -11.44
N LYS A 297 -39.03 -25.55 -10.27
CA LYS A 297 -39.65 -26.71 -9.59
C LYS A 297 -40.90 -26.34 -8.79
N ILE A 298 -41.15 -25.05 -8.55
CA ILE A 298 -42.29 -24.59 -7.75
C ILE A 298 -43.56 -24.69 -8.59
N LYS A 299 -44.47 -25.59 -8.21
CA LYS A 299 -45.80 -25.71 -8.82
C LYS A 299 -46.74 -24.62 -8.29
N TRP A 300 -46.69 -23.44 -8.91
CA TRP A 300 -47.56 -22.31 -8.54
C TRP A 300 -49.06 -22.62 -8.69
N ASP A 301 -49.44 -23.53 -9.58
CA ASP A 301 -50.84 -23.83 -9.91
C ASP A 301 -51.59 -24.63 -8.84
N ASP A 302 -50.88 -25.36 -7.97
CA ASP A 302 -51.51 -26.20 -6.95
C ASP A 302 -52.09 -25.37 -5.79
N GLU A 303 -51.51 -24.21 -5.49
CA GLU A 303 -52.06 -23.27 -4.50
C GLU A 303 -53.34 -22.57 -4.96
N MET A 304 -53.46 -22.29 -6.27
CA MET A 304 -54.67 -21.71 -6.84
C MET A 304 -55.78 -22.76 -6.96
N LYS A 305 -55.44 -24.01 -7.32
CA LYS A 305 -56.41 -25.11 -7.34
C LYS A 305 -56.92 -25.47 -5.95
N ASN A 306 -56.10 -25.43 -4.91
CA ASN A 306 -56.55 -25.71 -3.54
C ASN A 306 -57.41 -24.58 -2.95
N ARG A 307 -57.12 -23.31 -3.26
CA ARG A 307 -58.00 -22.19 -2.90
C ARG A 307 -59.34 -22.21 -3.65
N CYS A 308 -59.36 -22.56 -4.93
CA CYS A 308 -60.58 -22.58 -5.74
C CYS A 308 -61.42 -23.87 -5.59
N ARG A 309 -60.81 -25.02 -5.26
CA ARG A 309 -61.55 -26.28 -5.03
C ARG A 309 -62.14 -26.39 -3.63
N GLY A 310 -61.52 -25.78 -2.61
CA GLY A 310 -61.91 -25.92 -1.22
C GLY A 310 -63.20 -25.18 -0.82
N THR A 311 -63.49 -24.02 -1.43
CA THR A 311 -64.55 -23.13 -0.93
C THR A 311 -65.70 -22.97 -1.91
N LEU A 312 -65.46 -22.79 -3.21
CA LEU A 312 -66.52 -22.51 -4.17
C LEU A 312 -67.24 -23.77 -4.67
N VAL A 313 -66.53 -24.83 -5.04
CA VAL A 313 -67.17 -26.06 -5.57
C VAL A 313 -67.96 -26.82 -4.50
N HIS A 314 -67.45 -26.87 -3.25
CA HIS A 314 -68.17 -27.49 -2.13
C HIS A 314 -69.37 -26.65 -1.67
N ALA A 315 -69.29 -25.32 -1.68
CA ALA A 315 -70.43 -24.45 -1.41
C ALA A 315 -71.51 -24.56 -2.48
N TRP A 316 -71.12 -24.57 -3.76
CA TRP A 316 -72.05 -24.73 -4.88
C TRP A 316 -72.72 -26.12 -4.90
N ARG A 317 -71.98 -27.18 -4.56
CA ARG A 317 -72.52 -28.56 -4.49
C ARG A 317 -73.45 -28.78 -3.30
N ARG A 318 -73.22 -28.13 -2.15
CA ARG A 318 -74.19 -28.11 -1.02
C ARG A 318 -75.46 -27.36 -1.39
N SER A 319 -75.33 -26.19 -2.03
CA SER A 319 -76.47 -25.36 -2.43
C SER A 319 -77.35 -26.02 -3.51
N ARG A 320 -76.76 -26.83 -4.42
CA ARG A 320 -77.55 -27.59 -5.41
C ARG A 320 -78.34 -28.75 -4.79
N LYS A 321 -77.78 -29.46 -3.80
CA LYS A 321 -78.46 -30.59 -3.13
C LYS A 321 -79.59 -30.15 -2.20
N SER A 322 -79.58 -28.92 -1.68
CA SER A 322 -80.71 -28.37 -0.92
C SER A 322 -81.85 -27.89 -1.82
N ARG A 323 -81.57 -27.57 -3.09
CA ARG A 323 -82.58 -27.05 -4.03
C ARG A 323 -83.38 -28.13 -4.77
N THR A 324 -82.85 -29.34 -4.89
CA THR A 324 -83.58 -30.50 -5.46
C THR A 324 -84.44 -31.23 -4.45
N ARG A 325 -84.43 -30.84 -3.17
CA ARG A 325 -85.27 -31.46 -2.12
C ARG A 325 -86.60 -30.72 -1.88
N TYR A 326 -86.91 -29.72 -2.71
CA TYR A 326 -88.11 -28.87 -2.62
C TYR A 326 -89.02 -28.92 -3.86
N ASN A 327 -88.74 -29.81 -4.83
CA ASN A 327 -89.56 -29.96 -6.06
C ASN A 327 -90.13 -31.38 -6.22
N GLU A 328 -90.36 -32.10 -5.12
CA GLU A 328 -91.24 -33.28 -5.10
C GLU A 328 -92.60 -32.83 -4.54
N PHE A 329 -93.38 -32.16 -5.39
CA PHE A 329 -94.82 -31.92 -5.31
C PHE A 329 -95.36 -31.73 -6.72
#